data_AF-A0A849TKE2-F1
#
_entry.id   AF-A0A849TKE2-F1
#
_cell.length_a   1.000
_cell.length_b   1.000
_cell.length_c   1.000
_cell.angle_alpha   90.00
_cell.angle_beta   90.00
_cell.angle_gamma   90.00
#
_symmetry.space_group_name_H-M   'P 1'
#
loop_
_entity.id
_entity.type
_entity.pdbx_description
1 polymer ?
#
loop_
_entity_poly.entity_id
_entity_poly.type
_entity_poly.pdbx_seq_one_letter_code
_entity_poly.pdbx_strand_id
1 'polypeptide(L)'
;MTDTRTPIPGTSVPGERFTGHGSEWKPANLSAADAQTATAWVEQKIDKRSMLTNKDRVEDVRDIMWQLEKEGQIKVHRITEQHAPVETKTLYGWTKRIPTNQLWHHKSCGQCGNIPGYPVSLLWLMNQMGVRYLDETDQTSCTAWNYHGSGIGNIESLAAVFLRNFHQAYVSAKAQGLPEGYYYPLVHCGTSFGNYKEVRGYLLHSAKLRESVTKILGKLGRLVDGKLLIPEEIVHYSEWVHVMRPEIKKRQVIDASMVRATIHPACHVYKMVPEDVIYDDDVLDGNRVAVSTGIIQALGAQVIDYKTWYDCCGFGFRHIISEREFSRSFAIDRKIKVAVEEANSDVMIGHDTGCITTLDKNQWIGRAADKPFELPVMADCQFAALVCGADPYRIVQTHWHASPVERLLEKMGIDWQAKKAAFEGYLKEIQGGKTPDQLY
;
A
#
# COMPACT_ATOMS: atom_id res chain seq x y z
N MET A 1 -12.84 26.31 -71.18
CA MET A 1 -13.91 25.53 -70.54
C MET A 1 -13.63 25.53 -69.05
N THR A 2 -14.48 26.23 -68.32
CA THR A 2 -14.50 26.35 -66.86
C THR A 2 -14.95 25.02 -66.24
N ASP A 3 -14.18 24.47 -65.30
CA ASP A 3 -14.76 23.68 -64.20
C ASP A 3 -14.12 24.16 -62.89
N THR A 4 -14.76 25.17 -62.32
CA THR A 4 -14.56 25.63 -60.95
C THR A 4 -15.35 24.72 -60.03
N ARG A 5 -14.68 23.85 -59.26
CA ARG A 5 -15.28 23.23 -58.07
C ARG A 5 -14.52 23.67 -56.83
N THR A 6 -15.15 24.60 -56.14
CA THR A 6 -14.87 25.00 -54.76
C THR A 6 -15.03 23.76 -53.84
N PRO A 7 -14.14 23.51 -52.87
CA PRO A 7 -14.35 22.44 -51.90
C PRO A 7 -15.52 22.80 -50.97
N ILE A 8 -16.44 21.86 -50.78
CA ILE A 8 -17.51 21.95 -49.79
C ILE A 8 -16.87 21.76 -48.40
N PRO A 9 -17.12 22.65 -47.41
CA PRO A 9 -16.69 22.40 -46.04
C PRO A 9 -17.58 21.31 -45.44
N GLY A 10 -17.00 20.16 -45.08
CA GLY A 10 -17.73 19.13 -44.32
C GLY A 10 -17.46 17.66 -44.63
N THR A 11 -16.45 17.29 -45.43
CA THR A 11 -16.13 15.86 -45.64
C THR A 11 -14.91 15.44 -44.83
N SER A 12 -15.15 14.82 -43.68
CA SER A 12 -14.11 14.14 -42.89
C SER A 12 -13.59 12.91 -43.65
N VAL A 13 -12.27 12.83 -43.83
CA VAL A 13 -11.61 11.62 -44.34
C VAL A 13 -11.68 10.54 -43.26
N PRO A 14 -12.15 9.30 -43.55
CA PRO A 14 -12.17 8.24 -42.55
C PRO A 14 -10.75 7.76 -42.25
N GLY A 15 -10.23 8.05 -41.05
CA GLY A 15 -8.97 7.46 -40.56
C GLY A 15 -8.02 8.36 -39.78
N GLU A 16 -8.28 9.66 -39.60
CA GLU A 16 -7.39 10.51 -38.79
C GLU A 16 -7.54 10.19 -37.29
N ARG A 17 -6.47 9.65 -36.70
CA ARG A 17 -6.30 9.58 -35.26
C ARG A 17 -5.84 10.94 -34.77
N PHE A 18 -6.73 11.69 -34.12
CA PHE A 18 -6.33 12.89 -33.38
C PHE A 18 -5.34 12.49 -32.29
N THR A 19 -4.12 13.03 -32.36
CA THR A 19 -3.14 12.87 -31.29
C THR A 19 -3.47 13.88 -30.19
N GLY A 20 -3.31 13.55 -28.91
CA GLY A 20 -3.73 14.45 -27.81
C GLY A 20 -3.01 15.80 -27.78
N HIS A 21 -1.91 15.97 -28.53
CA HIS A 21 -1.06 17.17 -28.53
C HIS A 21 -0.31 17.37 -29.87
N GLY A 22 -1.02 17.36 -31.01
CA GLY A 22 -0.41 17.58 -32.33
C GLY A 22 -0.51 19.02 -32.86
N SER A 23 0.19 19.34 -33.95
CA SER A 23 0.13 20.65 -34.62
C SER A 23 -1.23 20.94 -35.27
N GLU A 24 -2.09 19.94 -35.39
CA GLU A 24 -3.47 20.03 -35.83
C GLU A 24 -4.39 20.78 -34.84
N TRP A 25 -3.98 20.92 -33.58
CA TRP A 25 -4.73 21.65 -32.56
C TRP A 25 -4.54 23.16 -32.73
N LYS A 26 -5.64 23.85 -33.02
CA LYS A 26 -5.67 25.31 -33.11
C LYS A 26 -6.17 25.89 -31.79
N PRO A 27 -5.67 27.07 -31.38
CA PRO A 27 -6.25 27.81 -30.26
C PRO A 27 -7.75 27.99 -30.48
N ALA A 28 -8.55 27.59 -29.49
CA ALA A 28 -10.01 27.66 -29.60
C ALA A 28 -10.55 29.09 -29.62
N ASN A 29 -9.69 30.11 -29.39
CA ASN A 29 -10.02 31.54 -29.39
C ASN A 29 -11.29 31.87 -28.58
N LEU A 30 -11.51 31.12 -27.49
CA LEU A 30 -12.64 31.32 -26.60
C LEU A 30 -12.46 32.65 -25.86
N SER A 31 -13.56 33.36 -25.64
CA SER A 31 -13.58 34.46 -24.68
C SER A 31 -13.22 33.93 -23.28
N ALA A 32 -12.79 34.80 -22.36
CA ALA A 32 -12.45 34.35 -21.00
C ALA A 32 -13.63 33.62 -20.31
N ALA A 33 -14.86 34.07 -20.55
CA ALA A 33 -16.07 33.44 -20.00
C ALA A 33 -16.38 32.07 -20.65
N ASP A 34 -16.19 31.96 -21.97
CA ASP A 34 -16.40 30.70 -22.69
C ASP A 34 -15.31 29.68 -22.38
N ALA A 35 -14.07 30.14 -22.19
CA ALA A 35 -12.96 29.31 -21.73
C ALA A 35 -13.26 28.75 -20.33
N GLN A 36 -13.69 29.60 -19.41
CA GLN A 36 -14.06 29.20 -18.05
C GLN A 36 -15.24 28.22 -18.02
N THR A 37 -16.23 28.42 -18.90
CA THR A 37 -17.36 27.47 -19.07
C THR A 37 -16.90 26.15 -19.68
N ALA A 38 -16.02 26.20 -20.69
CA ALA A 38 -15.48 25.02 -21.37
C ALA A 38 -14.50 24.22 -20.48
N THR A 39 -13.88 24.85 -19.48
CA THR A 39 -13.06 24.20 -18.45
C THR A 39 -13.79 24.00 -17.13
N ALA A 40 -15.06 24.40 -17.02
CA ALA A 40 -15.82 24.27 -15.78
C ALA A 40 -15.93 22.83 -15.29
N TRP A 41 -15.85 21.83 -16.18
CA TRP A 41 -15.81 20.42 -15.82
C TRP A 41 -14.45 19.98 -15.22
N VAL A 42 -13.37 20.71 -15.52
CA VAL A 42 -12.03 20.53 -14.93
C VAL A 42 -12.01 21.11 -13.51
N GLU A 43 -12.66 22.26 -13.32
CA GLU A 43 -12.81 22.93 -12.02
C GLU A 43 -13.96 22.36 -11.18
N GLN A 44 -14.92 21.65 -11.80
CA GLN A 44 -15.94 20.90 -11.10
C GLN A 44 -15.23 19.90 -10.20
N LYS A 45 -15.28 20.17 -8.90
CA LYS A 45 -14.95 19.20 -7.86
C LYS A 45 -15.94 18.04 -8.00
N ILE A 46 -15.61 17.09 -8.87
CA ILE A 46 -16.32 15.83 -8.96
C ILE A 46 -15.98 15.11 -7.66
N ASP A 47 -16.85 15.26 -6.67
CA ASP A 47 -16.79 14.45 -5.47
C ASP A 47 -17.05 13.00 -5.89
N LYS A 48 -15.97 12.26 -6.16
CA LYS A 48 -16.03 10.83 -6.50
C LYS A 48 -16.74 10.04 -5.41
N ARG A 49 -16.79 10.55 -4.17
CA ARG A 49 -17.58 10.00 -3.06
C ARG A 49 -19.06 10.05 -3.40
N SER A 50 -19.60 11.23 -3.73
CA SER A 50 -21.00 11.39 -4.17
C SER A 50 -21.43 10.47 -5.32
N MET A 51 -20.53 10.20 -6.27
CA MET A 51 -20.81 9.33 -7.43
C MET A 51 -20.80 7.83 -7.10
N LEU A 52 -20.11 7.44 -6.01
CA LEU A 52 -20.04 6.06 -5.53
C LEU A 52 -21.04 5.78 -4.40
N THR A 53 -21.47 6.80 -3.65
CA THR A 53 -22.49 6.69 -2.58
C THR A 53 -23.93 6.67 -3.11
N ASN A 54 -24.15 7.06 -4.37
CA ASN A 54 -25.47 7.00 -5.03
C ASN A 54 -25.78 5.64 -5.68
N LYS A 55 -24.88 4.66 -5.59
CA LYS A 55 -25.15 3.26 -5.93
C LYS A 55 -25.49 2.53 -4.64
N ASP A 56 -26.40 1.55 -4.72
CA ASP A 56 -26.96 0.76 -3.61
C ASP A 56 -25.99 0.59 -2.43
N ARG A 57 -26.50 0.78 -1.19
CA ARG A 57 -25.71 0.64 0.05
C ARG A 57 -24.84 -0.61 -0.03
N VAL A 58 -23.52 -0.43 -0.22
CA VAL A 58 -22.58 -1.54 -0.26
C VAL A 58 -22.75 -2.31 1.05
N GLU A 59 -22.88 -3.63 0.95
CA GLU A 59 -23.12 -4.50 2.10
C GLU A 59 -21.94 -4.45 3.05
N ASP A 60 -22.20 -4.16 4.32
CA ASP A 60 -21.18 -4.20 5.36
C ASP A 60 -20.94 -5.64 5.76
N VAL A 61 -19.73 -6.15 5.50
CA VAL A 61 -19.32 -7.52 5.83
C VAL A 61 -19.54 -7.88 7.31
N ARG A 62 -19.55 -6.88 8.20
CA ARG A 62 -19.76 -7.09 9.63
C ARG A 62 -21.19 -7.48 9.95
N ASP A 63 -22.18 -6.97 9.21
CA ASP A 63 -23.59 -7.35 9.42
C ASP A 63 -23.76 -8.87 9.25
N ILE A 64 -23.15 -9.45 8.21
CA ILE A 64 -23.12 -10.91 7.99
C ILE A 64 -22.33 -11.61 9.10
N MET A 65 -21.17 -11.08 9.49
CA MET A 65 -20.34 -11.67 10.55
C MET A 65 -21.10 -11.79 11.88
N TRP A 66 -21.82 -10.74 12.29
CA TRP A 66 -22.59 -10.75 13.53
C TRP A 66 -23.71 -11.78 13.49
N GLN A 67 -24.39 -11.90 12.35
CA GLN A 67 -25.42 -12.91 12.17
C GLN A 67 -24.84 -14.34 12.24
N LEU A 68 -23.74 -14.60 11.54
CA LEU A 68 -23.07 -15.90 11.56
C LEU A 68 -22.51 -16.27 12.95
N GLU A 69 -22.00 -15.30 13.70
CA GLU A 69 -21.52 -15.53 15.07
C GLU A 69 -22.69 -15.83 16.01
N LYS A 70 -23.81 -15.11 15.89
CA LYS A 70 -25.04 -15.38 16.65
C LYS A 70 -25.59 -16.77 16.40
N GLU A 71 -25.50 -17.25 15.16
CA GLU A 71 -25.85 -18.61 14.76
C GLU A 71 -24.81 -19.66 15.19
N GLY A 72 -23.69 -19.25 15.79
CA GLY A 72 -22.64 -20.13 16.28
C GLY A 72 -21.76 -20.74 15.19
N GLN A 73 -21.83 -20.25 13.94
CA GLN A 73 -21.02 -20.78 12.83
C GLN A 73 -19.56 -20.31 12.88
N ILE A 74 -19.33 -19.09 13.36
CA ILE A 74 -18.01 -18.47 13.46
C ILE A 74 -17.77 -17.89 14.85
N LYS A 75 -16.51 -17.58 15.15
CA LYS A 75 -16.06 -16.73 16.26
C LYS A 75 -15.41 -15.49 15.66
N VAL A 76 -15.83 -14.30 16.09
CA VAL A 76 -15.20 -13.06 15.62
C VAL A 76 -14.02 -12.70 16.52
N HIS A 77 -12.83 -12.55 15.94
CA HIS A 77 -11.70 -11.91 16.62
C HIS A 77 -11.96 -10.40 16.62
N ARG A 78 -12.49 -9.89 17.74
CA ARG A 78 -12.88 -8.49 17.91
C ARG A 78 -11.71 -7.59 18.24
N ILE A 79 -11.76 -6.37 17.74
CA ILE A 79 -10.94 -5.27 18.26
C ILE A 79 -11.63 -4.74 19.52
N THR A 80 -11.00 -4.86 20.67
CA THR A 80 -11.47 -4.29 21.94
C THR A 80 -10.66 -3.05 22.35
N GLU A 81 -11.10 -2.36 23.40
CA GLU A 81 -10.41 -1.19 23.98
C GLU A 81 -8.95 -1.46 24.36
N GLN A 82 -8.57 -2.72 24.65
CA GLN A 82 -7.19 -3.08 24.97
C GLN A 82 -6.20 -2.75 23.83
N HIS A 83 -6.70 -2.73 22.58
CA HIS A 83 -5.90 -2.42 21.39
C HIS A 83 -5.84 -0.92 21.09
N ALA A 84 -6.47 -0.07 21.92
CA ALA A 84 -6.59 1.38 21.72
C ALA A 84 -7.01 1.76 20.28
N PRO A 85 -8.17 1.28 19.80
CA PRO A 85 -8.56 1.46 18.42
C PRO A 85 -8.83 2.92 18.06
N VAL A 86 -8.44 3.31 16.85
CA VAL A 86 -8.82 4.59 16.25
C VAL A 86 -9.82 4.33 15.13
N GLU A 87 -10.91 5.10 15.14
CA GLU A 87 -11.94 5.02 14.10
C GLU A 87 -11.58 5.90 12.91
N THR A 88 -11.81 5.38 11.71
CA THR A 88 -11.62 6.08 10.44
C THR A 88 -12.83 5.90 9.55
N LYS A 89 -12.92 6.69 8.48
CA LYS A 89 -13.99 6.58 7.49
C LYS A 89 -13.46 6.02 6.17
N THR A 90 -14.24 5.12 5.58
CA THR A 90 -13.96 4.62 4.23
C THR A 90 -14.63 5.51 3.19
N LEU A 91 -14.34 5.23 1.91
CA LEU A 91 -14.96 5.92 0.78
C LEU A 91 -16.50 5.90 0.84
N TYR A 92 -17.09 4.80 1.30
CA TYR A 92 -18.54 4.60 1.39
C TYR A 92 -19.12 4.96 2.76
N GLY A 93 -18.34 5.62 3.62
CA GLY A 93 -18.78 6.13 4.92
C GLY A 93 -18.80 5.09 6.04
N TRP A 94 -18.31 3.87 5.79
CA TRP A 94 -18.15 2.87 6.84
C TRP A 94 -17.17 3.36 7.90
N THR A 95 -17.51 3.15 9.17
CA THR A 95 -16.56 3.34 10.26
C THR A 95 -15.64 2.13 10.27
N LYS A 96 -14.34 2.29 10.06
CA LYS A 96 -13.35 1.22 10.19
C LYS A 96 -12.52 1.42 11.46
N ARG A 97 -12.32 0.36 12.24
CA ARG A 97 -11.55 0.39 13.49
C ARG A 97 -10.12 -0.10 13.25
N ILE A 98 -9.14 0.75 13.54
CA ILE A 98 -7.72 0.44 13.38
C ILE A 98 -7.11 0.23 14.76
N PRO A 99 -6.70 -1.00 15.15
CA PRO A 99 -6.04 -1.24 16.43
C PRO A 99 -4.66 -0.57 16.40
N THR A 100 -4.30 0.16 17.44
CA THR A 100 -3.03 0.90 17.48
C THR A 100 -1.98 0.28 18.41
N ASN A 101 -2.39 -0.64 19.27
CA ASN A 101 -1.56 -1.28 20.29
C ASN A 101 -1.84 -2.79 20.37
N GLN A 102 -0.92 -3.56 20.95
CA GLN A 102 -0.98 -5.02 21.07
C GLN A 102 -1.15 -5.69 19.69
N LEU A 103 -0.17 -5.52 18.83
CA LEU A 103 -0.24 -5.95 17.42
C LEU A 103 0.53 -7.25 17.17
N TRP A 104 0.04 -8.11 16.29
CA TRP A 104 0.75 -9.27 15.79
C TRP A 104 1.23 -9.01 14.36
N HIS A 105 2.54 -8.97 14.12
CA HIS A 105 3.06 -8.57 12.83
C HIS A 105 2.97 -9.71 11.83
N HIS A 106 1.99 -9.66 10.91
CA HIS A 106 1.93 -10.56 9.77
C HIS A 106 2.90 -10.07 8.69
N LYS A 107 4.12 -10.60 8.71
CA LYS A 107 5.21 -10.23 7.79
C LYS A 107 5.01 -10.88 6.42
N SER A 108 5.40 -10.16 5.37
CA SER A 108 5.44 -10.70 4.02
C SER A 108 6.53 -11.76 3.88
N CYS A 109 6.37 -12.70 2.94
CA CYS A 109 7.41 -13.67 2.61
C CYS A 109 8.55 -13.02 1.81
N GLY A 110 8.55 -13.15 0.48
CA GLY A 110 9.64 -12.69 -0.36
C GLY A 110 9.83 -11.16 -0.34
N GLN A 111 8.74 -10.42 -0.14
CA GLN A 111 8.79 -8.98 -0.32
C GLN A 111 9.28 -8.21 0.93
N CYS A 112 9.10 -8.73 2.15
CA CYS A 112 9.81 -8.21 3.33
C CYS A 112 11.28 -8.68 3.35
N GLY A 113 11.58 -9.84 2.76
CA GLY A 113 12.96 -10.31 2.60
C GLY A 113 13.79 -9.49 1.60
N ASN A 114 13.18 -8.95 0.54
CA ASN A 114 13.89 -8.14 -0.46
C ASN A 114 14.25 -6.73 0.02
N ILE A 115 13.44 -6.16 0.93
CA ILE A 115 13.63 -4.81 1.50
C ILE A 115 13.41 -4.89 3.02
N PRO A 116 14.38 -5.47 3.78
CA PRO A 116 14.24 -5.69 5.22
C PRO A 116 14.10 -4.39 6.03
N GLY A 117 14.62 -3.26 5.52
CA GLY A 117 14.41 -1.95 6.13
C GLY A 117 12.93 -1.55 6.26
N TYR A 118 12.04 -2.16 5.49
CA TYR A 118 10.60 -1.92 5.54
C TYR A 118 9.96 -2.32 6.87
N PRO A 119 9.96 -3.61 7.29
CA PRO A 119 9.42 -3.99 8.59
C PRO A 119 10.24 -3.38 9.74
N VAL A 120 11.56 -3.26 9.59
CA VAL A 120 12.43 -2.68 10.62
C VAL A 120 12.08 -1.22 10.92
N SER A 121 11.80 -0.41 9.89
CA SER A 121 11.38 0.99 10.08
C SER A 121 10.04 1.12 10.80
N LEU A 122 9.09 0.24 10.49
CA LEU A 122 7.79 0.20 11.17
C LEU A 122 7.94 -0.15 12.65
N LEU A 123 8.72 -1.20 12.96
CA LEU A 123 8.97 -1.66 14.33
C LEU A 123 9.74 -0.62 15.14
N TRP A 124 10.72 0.04 14.52
CA TRP A 124 11.43 1.16 15.14
C TRP A 124 10.48 2.30 15.50
N LEU A 125 9.59 2.71 14.59
CA LEU A 125 8.57 3.74 14.87
C LEU A 125 7.66 3.33 16.03
N MET A 126 7.23 2.07 16.07
CA MET A 126 6.43 1.52 17.17
C MET A 126 7.15 1.62 18.51
N ASN A 127 8.43 1.29 18.56
CA ASN A 127 9.24 1.40 19.78
C ASN A 127 9.40 2.84 20.25
N GLN A 128 9.60 3.79 19.33
CA GLN A 128 9.64 5.23 19.68
C GLN A 128 8.32 5.72 20.30
N MET A 129 7.22 5.00 20.07
CA MET A 129 5.89 5.29 20.59
C MET A 129 5.46 4.39 21.76
N GLY A 130 6.29 3.43 22.18
CA GLY A 130 5.93 2.46 23.23
C GLY A 130 4.78 1.53 22.84
N VAL A 131 4.61 1.27 21.55
CA VAL A 131 3.57 0.38 21.02
C VAL A 131 3.97 -1.06 21.28
N ARG A 132 3.09 -1.82 21.94
CA ARG A 132 3.31 -3.25 22.20
C ARG A 132 2.97 -4.06 20.97
N TYR A 133 3.87 -4.94 20.57
CA TYR A 133 3.65 -5.86 19.47
C TYR A 133 4.36 -7.19 19.71
N LEU A 134 3.98 -8.19 18.92
CA LEU A 134 4.70 -9.44 18.74
C LEU A 134 5.25 -9.52 17.32
N ASP A 135 6.58 -9.50 17.20
CA ASP A 135 7.28 -9.83 15.96
C ASP A 135 7.48 -11.35 15.88
N GLU A 136 6.44 -12.06 15.42
CA GLU A 136 6.44 -13.52 15.38
C GLU A 136 7.53 -14.06 14.43
N THR A 137 8.31 -15.03 14.91
CA THR A 137 9.32 -15.73 14.11
C THR A 137 8.73 -16.91 13.36
N ASP A 138 7.68 -17.53 13.91
CA ASP A 138 7.06 -18.75 13.38
C ASP A 138 5.88 -18.42 12.45
N GLN A 139 6.19 -17.70 11.37
CA GLN A 139 5.22 -17.31 10.35
C GLN A 139 5.36 -18.14 9.08
N THR A 140 4.29 -18.15 8.30
CA THR A 140 4.27 -18.84 7.01
C THR A 140 3.63 -17.95 5.94
N SER A 141 3.85 -18.31 4.68
CA SER A 141 3.31 -17.56 3.54
C SER A 141 1.77 -17.41 3.63
N CYS A 142 1.29 -16.27 3.15
CA CYS A 142 -0.13 -16.02 2.92
C CYS A 142 -0.70 -16.75 1.71
N THR A 143 0.16 -17.33 0.86
CA THR A 143 -0.15 -17.98 -0.43
C THR A 143 -0.88 -17.11 -1.47
N ALA A 144 -1.05 -15.81 -1.19
CA ALA A 144 -1.75 -14.87 -2.06
C ALA A 144 -1.06 -14.65 -3.42
N TRP A 145 0.25 -14.87 -3.53
CA TRP A 145 0.94 -14.79 -4.82
C TRP A 145 0.41 -15.82 -5.83
N ASN A 146 0.08 -17.03 -5.36
CA ASN A 146 -0.57 -18.05 -6.17
C ASN A 146 -1.97 -17.59 -6.62
N TYR A 147 -2.72 -16.98 -5.71
CA TYR A 147 -4.05 -16.45 -6.02
C TYR A 147 -4.01 -15.42 -7.16
N HIS A 148 -3.22 -14.36 -6.99
CA HIS A 148 -3.16 -13.27 -7.97
C HIS A 148 -2.41 -13.64 -9.25
N GLY A 149 -1.42 -14.52 -9.18
CA GLY A 149 -0.56 -14.88 -10.31
C GLY A 149 -1.12 -15.99 -11.21
N SER A 150 -1.88 -16.94 -10.64
CA SER A 150 -2.36 -18.10 -11.40
C SER A 150 -3.82 -17.98 -11.83
N GLY A 151 -4.66 -17.23 -11.09
CA GLY A 151 -6.11 -17.21 -11.28
C GLY A 151 -6.81 -18.55 -11.01
N ILE A 152 -6.07 -19.57 -10.54
CA ILE A 152 -6.56 -20.95 -10.29
C ILE A 152 -6.31 -21.39 -8.85
N GLY A 153 -6.11 -20.44 -7.93
CA GLY A 153 -5.90 -20.75 -6.52
C GLY A 153 -7.08 -21.53 -5.94
N ASN A 154 -6.80 -22.68 -5.29
CA ASN A 154 -7.82 -23.43 -4.57
C ASN A 154 -8.35 -22.57 -3.40
N ILE A 155 -9.61 -22.18 -3.47
CA ILE A 155 -10.23 -21.29 -2.49
C ILE A 155 -10.29 -21.88 -1.08
N GLU A 156 -10.48 -23.19 -0.93
CA GLU A 156 -10.49 -23.85 0.37
C GLU A 156 -9.10 -23.76 1.02
N SER A 157 -8.04 -23.94 0.24
CA SER A 157 -6.66 -23.80 0.71
C SER A 157 -6.32 -22.37 1.09
N LEU A 158 -6.75 -21.38 0.29
CA LEU A 158 -6.55 -19.96 0.58
C LEU A 158 -7.26 -19.56 1.88
N ALA A 159 -8.52 -19.97 2.05
CA ALA A 159 -9.30 -19.73 3.26
C ALA A 159 -8.67 -20.41 4.48
N ALA A 160 -8.25 -21.67 4.37
CA ALA A 160 -7.58 -22.37 5.47
C ALA A 160 -6.27 -21.69 5.88
N VAL A 161 -5.42 -21.27 4.92
CA VAL A 161 -4.17 -20.57 5.21
C VAL A 161 -4.41 -19.20 5.86
N PHE A 162 -5.38 -18.43 5.35
CA PHE A 162 -5.80 -17.16 5.93
C PHE A 162 -6.21 -17.33 7.39
N LEU A 163 -7.20 -18.19 7.67
CA LEU A 163 -7.73 -18.36 9.02
C LEU A 163 -6.72 -19.02 9.96
N ARG A 164 -5.83 -19.91 9.47
CA ARG A 164 -4.72 -20.46 10.28
C ARG A 164 -3.77 -19.36 10.75
N ASN A 165 -3.41 -18.41 9.89
CA ASN A 165 -2.53 -17.30 10.27
C ASN A 165 -3.19 -16.40 11.32
N PHE A 166 -4.47 -16.10 11.16
CA PHE A 166 -5.22 -15.29 12.12
C PHE A 166 -5.49 -16.02 13.44
N HIS A 167 -5.70 -17.34 13.40
CA HIS A 167 -5.70 -18.18 14.58
C HIS A 167 -4.35 -18.14 15.30
N GLN A 168 -3.23 -18.21 14.57
CA GLN A 168 -1.91 -18.15 15.20
C GLN A 168 -1.75 -16.85 15.99
N ALA A 169 -2.08 -15.70 15.40
CA ALA A 169 -2.06 -14.42 16.11
C ALA A 169 -2.94 -14.43 17.38
N TYR A 170 -4.15 -14.97 17.29
CA TYR A 170 -5.10 -15.04 18.41
C TYR A 170 -4.58 -15.88 19.59
N VAL A 171 -3.84 -16.96 19.34
CA VAL A 171 -3.31 -17.83 20.40
C VAL A 171 -1.86 -17.55 20.81
N SER A 172 -1.12 -16.72 20.06
CA SER A 172 0.32 -16.51 20.27
C SER A 172 0.64 -16.01 21.68
N ALA A 173 -0.25 -15.20 22.25
CA ALA A 173 -0.08 -14.63 23.58
C ALA A 173 -0.07 -15.68 24.71
N LYS A 174 -0.59 -16.90 24.47
CA LYS A 174 -0.59 -17.98 25.47
C LYS A 174 0.82 -18.36 25.93
N ALA A 175 1.79 -18.33 25.01
CA ALA A 175 3.19 -18.63 25.34
C ALA A 175 3.79 -17.61 26.34
N GLN A 176 3.18 -16.44 26.46
CA GLN A 176 3.55 -15.37 27.37
C GLN A 176 2.69 -15.35 28.64
N GLY A 177 1.80 -16.33 28.85
CA GLY A 177 0.85 -16.36 29.96
C GLY A 177 -0.29 -15.34 29.83
N LEU A 178 -0.50 -14.77 28.65
CA LEU A 178 -1.52 -13.76 28.35
C LEU A 178 -2.77 -14.40 27.73
N PRO A 179 -3.95 -13.74 27.82
CA PRO A 179 -5.19 -14.29 27.29
C PRO A 179 -5.17 -14.39 25.75
N GLU A 180 -6.01 -15.26 25.22
CA GLU A 180 -6.28 -15.30 23.77
C GLU A 180 -6.85 -13.97 23.27
N GLY A 181 -6.52 -13.63 22.02
CA GLY A 181 -6.95 -12.36 21.41
C GLY A 181 -6.28 -11.13 22.01
N TYR A 182 -5.21 -11.29 22.80
CA TYR A 182 -4.40 -10.16 23.28
C TYR A 182 -3.74 -9.42 22.12
N TYR A 183 -3.20 -10.15 21.13
CA TYR A 183 -2.61 -9.53 19.93
C TYR A 183 -3.58 -9.52 18.75
N TYR A 184 -3.67 -8.38 18.07
CA TYR A 184 -4.45 -8.22 16.84
C TYR A 184 -3.56 -8.19 15.59
N PRO A 185 -3.85 -8.96 14.52
CA PRO A 185 -3.03 -9.00 13.30
C PRO A 185 -2.87 -7.66 12.59
N LEU A 186 -1.63 -7.31 12.27
CA LEU A 186 -1.27 -6.20 11.39
C LEU A 186 -0.58 -6.74 10.13
N VAL A 187 -1.20 -6.56 8.97
CA VAL A 187 -0.74 -7.12 7.68
C VAL A 187 0.25 -6.17 7.00
N HIS A 188 1.44 -6.67 6.69
CA HIS A 188 2.52 -5.85 6.10
C HIS A 188 2.47 -5.79 4.58
N CYS A 189 1.88 -6.79 3.92
CA CYS A 189 1.85 -6.86 2.47
C CYS A 189 0.42 -6.63 1.96
N GLY A 190 0.28 -5.69 1.04
CA GLY A 190 -1.02 -5.43 0.45
C GLY A 190 -1.51 -6.62 -0.40
N THR A 191 -0.60 -7.44 -0.93
CA THR A 191 -0.95 -8.67 -1.65
C THR A 191 -1.75 -9.63 -0.76
N SER A 192 -1.30 -9.86 0.49
CA SER A 192 -2.05 -10.64 1.48
C SER A 192 -3.31 -9.91 1.93
N PHE A 193 -3.25 -8.60 2.13
CA PHE A 193 -4.38 -7.80 2.57
C PHE A 193 -5.58 -7.91 1.61
N GLY A 194 -5.36 -7.68 0.31
CA GLY A 194 -6.42 -7.80 -0.70
C GLY A 194 -6.96 -9.22 -0.79
N ASN A 195 -6.07 -10.24 -0.77
CA ASN A 195 -6.50 -11.64 -0.79
C ASN A 195 -7.34 -12.02 0.44
N TYR A 196 -6.90 -11.65 1.65
CA TYR A 196 -7.62 -11.98 2.87
C TYR A 196 -9.00 -11.33 2.93
N LYS A 197 -9.15 -10.09 2.42
CA LYS A 197 -10.46 -9.44 2.38
C LYS A 197 -11.42 -10.14 1.42
N GLU A 198 -10.96 -10.49 0.23
CA GLU A 198 -11.81 -11.18 -0.75
C GLU A 198 -12.18 -12.60 -0.27
N VAL A 199 -11.21 -13.33 0.29
CA VAL A 199 -11.43 -14.65 0.88
C VAL A 199 -12.36 -14.58 2.10
N ARG A 200 -12.26 -13.52 2.92
CA ARG A 200 -13.23 -13.24 3.99
C ARG A 200 -14.62 -13.07 3.38
N GLY A 201 -14.77 -12.26 2.33
CA GLY A 201 -16.04 -12.11 1.61
C GLY A 201 -16.63 -13.46 1.20
N TYR A 202 -15.85 -14.33 0.57
CA TYR A 202 -16.33 -15.67 0.19
C TYR A 202 -16.72 -16.55 1.38
N LEU A 203 -15.96 -16.51 2.48
CA LEU A 203 -16.27 -17.23 3.71
C LEU A 203 -17.60 -16.77 4.32
N LEU A 204 -17.92 -15.48 4.26
CA LEU A 204 -19.17 -14.95 4.79
C LEU A 204 -20.39 -15.38 3.96
N HIS A 205 -20.24 -15.46 2.65
CA HIS A 205 -21.34 -15.76 1.73
C HIS A 205 -21.54 -17.26 1.43
N SER A 206 -20.54 -18.10 1.66
CA SER A 206 -20.61 -19.52 1.28
C SER A 206 -20.57 -20.46 2.49
N ALA A 207 -21.73 -20.97 2.88
CA ALA A 207 -21.84 -22.00 3.93
C ALA A 207 -21.06 -23.27 3.59
N LYS A 208 -21.05 -23.67 2.31
CA LYS A 208 -20.27 -24.82 1.82
C LYS A 208 -18.77 -24.60 2.02
N LEU A 209 -18.26 -23.40 1.70
CA LEU A 209 -16.86 -23.07 1.93
C LEU A 209 -16.53 -23.10 3.43
N ARG A 210 -17.38 -22.52 4.29
CA ARG A 210 -17.20 -22.59 5.75
C ARG A 210 -17.14 -24.04 6.24
N GLU A 211 -18.04 -24.90 5.78
CA GLU A 211 -18.06 -26.31 6.17
C GLU A 211 -16.74 -27.03 5.79
N SER A 212 -16.30 -26.87 4.54
CA SER A 212 -15.02 -27.44 4.06
C SER A 212 -13.85 -26.94 4.89
N VAL A 213 -13.76 -25.63 5.12
CA VAL A 213 -12.63 -25.01 5.85
C VAL A 213 -12.66 -25.40 7.33
N THR A 214 -13.82 -25.54 7.95
CA THR A 214 -13.95 -26.05 9.32
C THR A 214 -13.39 -27.46 9.45
N LYS A 215 -13.68 -28.35 8.49
CA LYS A 215 -13.11 -29.71 8.49
C LYS A 215 -11.58 -29.69 8.36
N ILE A 216 -11.02 -28.81 7.53
CA ILE A 216 -9.57 -28.66 7.36
C ILE A 216 -8.92 -28.13 8.65
N LEU A 217 -9.40 -27.01 9.17
CA LEU A 217 -8.82 -26.38 10.36
C LEU A 217 -9.04 -27.21 11.63
N GLY A 218 -10.15 -27.97 11.71
CA GLY A 218 -10.40 -28.92 12.79
C GLY A 218 -9.32 -29.99 12.88
N LYS A 219 -8.87 -30.55 11.75
CA LYS A 219 -7.74 -31.50 11.71
C LYS A 219 -6.43 -30.88 12.16
N LEU A 220 -6.27 -29.57 11.98
CA LEU A 220 -5.06 -28.83 12.36
C LEU A 220 -5.10 -28.29 13.80
N GLY A 221 -6.21 -28.48 14.53
CA GLY A 221 -6.41 -27.89 15.85
C GLY A 221 -6.46 -26.37 15.83
N ARG A 222 -7.00 -25.77 14.75
CA ARG A 222 -7.04 -24.32 14.49
C ARG A 222 -8.45 -23.75 14.50
N LEU A 223 -9.32 -24.33 15.30
CA LEU A 223 -10.67 -23.83 15.58
C LEU A 223 -10.70 -23.24 16.99
N VAL A 224 -11.51 -22.20 17.21
CA VAL A 224 -11.76 -21.63 18.53
C VAL A 224 -13.17 -22.04 18.96
N ASP A 225 -13.28 -22.79 20.04
CA ASP A 225 -14.54 -23.38 20.51
C ASP A 225 -15.30 -24.17 19.42
N GLY A 226 -14.53 -24.88 18.56
CA GLY A 226 -15.07 -25.64 17.43
C GLY A 226 -15.51 -24.80 16.22
N LYS A 227 -15.21 -23.49 16.22
CA LYS A 227 -15.65 -22.53 15.18
C LYS A 227 -14.48 -21.93 14.42
N LEU A 228 -14.77 -21.43 13.21
CA LEU A 228 -13.84 -20.62 12.42
C LEU A 228 -13.61 -19.27 13.12
N LEU A 229 -12.35 -18.91 13.33
CA LEU A 229 -11.99 -17.58 13.86
C LEU A 229 -11.80 -16.60 12.71
N ILE A 230 -12.69 -15.62 12.56
CA ILE A 230 -12.64 -14.60 11.50
C ILE A 230 -12.39 -13.21 12.12
N PRO A 231 -11.44 -12.40 11.62
CA PRO A 231 -11.18 -11.05 12.16
C PRO A 231 -12.28 -10.05 11.83
N GLU A 232 -12.65 -9.23 12.84
CA GLU A 232 -13.55 -8.06 12.68
C GLU A 232 -13.06 -7.16 11.53
N GLU A 233 -11.78 -6.78 11.59
CA GLU A 233 -11.09 -5.98 10.57
C GLU A 233 -9.83 -6.67 10.08
N ILE A 234 -9.57 -6.60 8.77
CA ILE A 234 -8.25 -6.92 8.21
C ILE A 234 -7.56 -5.58 8.01
N VAL A 235 -6.46 -5.38 8.75
CA VAL A 235 -5.79 -4.08 8.85
C VAL A 235 -4.40 -4.18 8.23
N HIS A 236 -4.11 -3.26 7.33
CA HIS A 236 -2.80 -3.12 6.72
C HIS A 236 -1.95 -2.13 7.54
N TYR A 237 -0.63 -2.36 7.60
CA TYR A 237 0.25 -1.49 8.39
C TYR A 237 0.20 -0.03 7.95
N SER A 238 -0.03 0.27 6.66
CA SER A 238 -0.12 1.66 6.23
C SER A 238 -1.41 2.36 6.70
N GLU A 239 -2.48 1.60 6.98
CA GLU A 239 -3.67 2.14 7.67
C GLU A 239 -3.31 2.50 9.11
N TRP A 240 -2.52 1.66 9.77
CA TRP A 240 -1.96 1.96 11.09
C TRP A 240 -1.05 3.20 11.07
N VAL A 241 -0.12 3.30 10.11
CA VAL A 241 0.75 4.47 9.94
C VAL A 241 -0.08 5.73 9.70
N HIS A 242 -1.15 5.62 8.91
CA HIS A 242 -2.06 6.74 8.66
C HIS A 242 -2.74 7.22 9.96
N VAL A 243 -3.30 6.34 10.80
CA VAL A 243 -3.95 6.78 12.06
C VAL A 243 -2.94 7.25 13.10
N MET A 244 -1.72 6.69 13.09
CA MET A 244 -0.64 7.08 13.99
C MET A 244 0.13 8.32 13.52
N ARG A 245 -0.21 8.90 12.35
CA ARG A 245 0.50 10.05 11.79
C ARG A 245 0.65 11.25 12.73
N PRO A 246 -0.29 11.60 13.64
CA PRO A 246 -0.09 12.71 14.55
C PRO A 246 1.01 12.40 15.58
N GLU A 247 1.07 11.16 16.07
CA GLU A 247 2.11 10.71 17.02
C GLU A 247 3.48 10.57 16.37
N ILE A 248 3.52 10.15 15.11
CA ILE A 248 4.74 10.11 14.30
C ILE A 248 5.24 11.54 14.04
N LYS A 249 4.35 12.47 13.68
CA LYS A 249 4.71 13.88 13.43
C LYS A 249 5.38 14.53 14.65
N LYS A 250 4.93 14.24 15.87
CA LYS A 250 5.55 14.75 17.12
C LYS A 250 7.02 14.33 17.29
N ARG A 251 7.47 13.29 16.57
CA ARG A 251 8.84 12.74 16.63
C ARG A 251 9.69 13.15 15.43
N GLN A 252 9.14 13.94 14.52
CA GLN A 252 9.89 14.43 13.37
C GLN A 252 11.03 15.33 13.84
N VAL A 253 12.25 15.04 13.37
CA VAL A 253 13.46 15.83 13.67
C VAL A 253 14.14 16.37 12.42
N ILE A 254 13.78 15.86 11.23
CA ILE A 254 14.27 16.33 9.94
C ILE A 254 13.12 16.99 9.18
N ASP A 255 13.36 18.19 8.66
CA ASP A 255 12.41 18.89 7.81
C ASP A 255 12.34 18.23 6.42
N ALA A 256 11.10 17.94 5.99
CA ALA A 256 10.82 17.36 4.68
C ALA A 256 10.09 18.33 3.74
N SER A 257 9.93 19.60 4.12
CA SER A 257 9.17 20.63 3.38
C SER A 257 9.60 20.83 1.93
N MET A 258 10.88 20.56 1.64
CA MET A 258 11.48 20.68 0.31
C MET A 258 11.33 19.42 -0.55
N VAL A 259 10.88 18.31 0.03
CA VAL A 259 10.74 17.02 -0.66
C VAL A 259 9.41 16.98 -1.42
N ARG A 260 9.49 16.75 -2.72
CA ARG A 260 8.37 16.47 -3.62
C ARG A 260 8.17 14.97 -3.67
N ALA A 261 7.07 14.49 -3.12
CA ALA A 261 6.75 13.08 -3.05
C ALA A 261 5.57 12.74 -3.97
N THR A 262 5.72 11.68 -4.77
CA THR A 262 4.59 11.07 -5.47
C THR A 262 4.16 9.81 -4.72
N ILE A 263 2.86 9.57 -4.60
CA ILE A 263 2.36 8.35 -3.96
C ILE A 263 2.04 7.29 -5.02
N HIS A 264 2.44 6.06 -4.77
CA HIS A 264 1.97 4.88 -5.46
C HIS A 264 1.08 4.05 -4.52
N PRO A 265 -0.25 4.26 -4.54
CA PRO A 265 -1.15 3.40 -3.80
C PRO A 265 -1.21 2.03 -4.48
N ALA A 266 -1.00 0.97 -3.71
CA ALA A 266 -1.00 -0.38 -4.23
C ALA A 266 -2.42 -0.85 -4.59
N CYS A 267 -2.59 -1.44 -5.77
CA CYS A 267 -3.90 -1.77 -6.31
C CYS A 267 -4.74 -2.70 -5.43
N HIS A 268 -4.14 -3.66 -4.74
CA HIS A 268 -4.84 -4.59 -3.84
C HIS A 268 -5.21 -3.97 -2.47
N VAL A 269 -4.77 -2.74 -2.18
CA VAL A 269 -5.20 -1.99 -0.99
C VAL A 269 -6.45 -1.15 -1.27
N TYR A 270 -6.63 -0.62 -2.49
CA TYR A 270 -7.75 0.29 -2.80
C TYR A 270 -8.62 -0.09 -4.01
N LYS A 271 -8.10 -0.76 -5.05
CA LYS A 271 -8.90 -1.12 -6.25
C LYS A 271 -9.70 -2.40 -6.05
N MET A 272 -9.12 -3.38 -5.36
CA MET A 272 -9.79 -4.66 -5.14
C MET A 272 -10.89 -4.57 -4.09
N VAL A 273 -10.78 -3.61 -3.17
CA VAL A 273 -11.64 -3.45 -2.00
C VAL A 273 -11.93 -1.95 -1.75
N PRO A 274 -12.47 -1.23 -2.75
CA PRO A 274 -12.72 0.21 -2.67
C PRO A 274 -13.64 0.60 -1.51
N GLU A 275 -14.46 -0.32 -1.03
CA GLU A 275 -15.38 -0.14 0.09
C GLU A 275 -14.70 0.04 1.44
N ASP A 276 -13.50 -0.51 1.58
CA ASP A 276 -12.81 -0.61 2.87
C ASP A 276 -11.56 0.27 2.97
N VAL A 277 -11.15 0.93 1.87
CA VAL A 277 -10.01 1.85 1.88
C VAL A 277 -10.36 3.17 2.56
N ILE A 278 -9.42 3.69 3.35
CA ILE A 278 -9.57 4.94 4.11
C ILE A 278 -9.41 6.14 3.18
N TYR A 279 -10.40 7.03 3.25
CA TYR A 279 -10.38 8.37 2.67
C TYR A 279 -10.61 9.37 3.80
N ASP A 280 -9.87 10.46 3.76
CA ASP A 280 -9.80 11.48 4.81
C ASP A 280 -9.86 12.84 4.13
N ASP A 281 -10.83 13.67 4.53
CA ASP A 281 -11.09 14.96 3.90
C ASP A 281 -9.92 15.94 4.11
N ASP A 282 -9.11 15.73 5.16
CA ASP A 282 -7.90 16.52 5.42
C ASP A 282 -6.70 16.12 4.54
N VAL A 283 -6.82 15.01 3.79
CA VAL A 283 -5.74 14.48 2.95
C VAL A 283 -6.08 14.73 1.48
N LEU A 284 -5.41 15.71 0.87
CA LEU A 284 -5.67 16.16 -0.51
C LEU A 284 -7.18 16.37 -0.78
N ASP A 285 -7.87 17.04 0.15
CA ASP A 285 -9.31 17.34 0.11
C ASP A 285 -10.21 16.10 -0.06
N GLY A 286 -9.76 14.92 0.39
CA GLY A 286 -10.46 13.65 0.23
C GLY A 286 -10.42 13.07 -1.19
N ASN A 287 -9.66 13.66 -2.12
CA ASN A 287 -9.66 13.22 -3.53
C ASN A 287 -8.76 12.00 -3.79
N ARG A 288 -7.84 11.71 -2.88
CA ARG A 288 -6.85 10.63 -2.98
C ARG A 288 -6.92 9.72 -1.77
N VAL A 289 -6.50 8.47 -1.95
CA VAL A 289 -6.41 7.48 -0.87
C VAL A 289 -5.59 8.06 0.28
N ALA A 290 -6.15 8.06 1.49
CA ALA A 290 -5.53 8.74 2.63
C ALA A 290 -4.33 7.97 3.21
N VAL A 291 -4.35 6.66 3.04
CA VAL A 291 -3.27 5.74 3.40
C VAL A 291 -2.00 6.09 2.63
N SER A 292 -0.86 6.19 3.32
CA SER A 292 0.43 6.72 2.84
C SER A 292 0.42 8.21 2.49
N THR A 293 -0.56 8.71 1.75
CA THR A 293 -0.68 10.14 1.40
C THR A 293 -0.71 11.03 2.65
N GLY A 294 -1.53 10.67 3.63
CA GLY A 294 -1.73 11.47 4.84
C GLY A 294 -0.51 11.56 5.74
N ILE A 295 0.29 10.49 5.86
CA ILE A 295 1.53 10.54 6.63
C ILE A 295 2.58 11.41 5.94
N ILE A 296 2.73 11.30 4.62
CA ILE A 296 3.68 12.11 3.86
C ILE A 296 3.31 13.60 3.93
N GLN A 297 2.02 13.93 3.77
CA GLN A 297 1.51 15.29 3.94
C GLN A 297 1.72 15.80 5.39
N ALA A 298 1.41 14.99 6.41
CA ALA A 298 1.57 15.38 7.81
C ALA A 298 3.05 15.67 8.16
N LEU A 299 3.99 14.92 7.59
CA LEU A 299 5.43 15.13 7.75
C LEU A 299 5.94 16.36 6.99
N GLY A 300 5.08 17.06 6.26
CA GLY A 300 5.38 18.34 5.60
C GLY A 300 5.92 18.21 4.19
N ALA A 301 6.11 17.00 3.65
CA ALA A 301 6.52 16.82 2.27
C ALA A 301 5.41 17.25 1.29
N GLN A 302 5.81 17.78 0.13
CA GLN A 302 4.91 18.22 -0.92
C GLN A 302 4.39 16.99 -1.67
N VAL A 303 3.14 16.60 -1.41
CA VAL A 303 2.52 15.49 -2.14
C VAL A 303 2.06 15.98 -3.51
N ILE A 304 2.68 15.46 -4.57
CA ILE A 304 2.41 15.89 -5.95
C ILE A 304 1.50 14.88 -6.64
N ASP A 305 0.36 15.37 -7.13
CA ASP A 305 -0.54 14.59 -7.98
C ASP A 305 0.04 14.43 -9.40
N TYR A 306 -0.28 13.33 -10.07
CA TYR A 306 0.23 13.00 -11.40
C TYR A 306 -0.71 12.05 -12.14
N LYS A 307 -0.70 12.10 -13.47
CA LYS A 307 -1.70 11.43 -14.33
C LYS A 307 -1.77 9.92 -14.18
N THR A 308 -0.68 9.27 -13.76
CA THR A 308 -0.62 7.81 -13.57
C THR A 308 -0.70 7.38 -12.12
N TRP A 309 -1.16 8.24 -11.19
CA TRP A 309 -1.31 7.94 -9.75
C TRP A 309 -1.90 6.55 -9.49
N TYR A 310 -3.06 6.27 -10.10
CA TYR A 310 -3.79 5.02 -9.90
C TYR A 310 -3.33 3.88 -10.82
N ASP A 311 -2.36 4.08 -11.70
CA ASP A 311 -1.87 3.00 -12.55
C ASP A 311 -1.09 1.96 -11.72
N CYS A 312 -1.16 0.71 -12.18
CA CYS A 312 -0.41 -0.42 -11.61
C CYS A 312 1.10 -0.11 -11.59
N CYS A 313 1.85 -0.70 -10.65
CA CYS A 313 3.31 -0.62 -10.65
C CYS A 313 3.98 -1.37 -11.82
N GLY A 314 3.22 -2.20 -12.55
CA GLY A 314 3.72 -3.08 -13.61
C GLY A 314 3.99 -4.52 -13.16
N PHE A 315 3.95 -4.82 -11.86
CA PHE A 315 4.21 -6.18 -11.36
C PHE A 315 3.25 -7.22 -11.93
N GLY A 316 1.95 -6.91 -11.93
CA GLY A 316 0.91 -7.69 -12.63
C GLY A 316 0.76 -9.17 -12.24
N PHE A 317 1.49 -9.66 -11.22
CA PHE A 317 1.59 -11.04 -10.72
C PHE A 317 1.83 -12.11 -11.79
N ARG A 318 0.85 -12.36 -12.66
CA ARG A 318 1.02 -13.23 -13.82
C ARG A 318 2.02 -12.62 -14.81
N HIS A 319 1.94 -11.32 -15.06
CA HIS A 319 2.83 -10.66 -16.02
C HIS A 319 4.30 -10.73 -15.60
N ILE A 320 4.66 -10.62 -14.31
CA ILE A 320 6.07 -10.78 -13.92
C ILE A 320 6.58 -12.22 -14.10
N ILE A 321 5.69 -13.21 -14.19
CA ILE A 321 6.06 -14.61 -14.46
C ILE A 321 6.15 -14.87 -15.96
N SER A 322 5.13 -14.47 -16.73
CA SER A 322 5.00 -14.78 -18.16
C SER A 322 5.59 -13.72 -19.10
N GLU A 323 5.55 -12.44 -18.71
CA GLU A 323 5.84 -11.26 -19.55
C GLU A 323 6.76 -10.28 -18.80
N ARG A 324 7.94 -10.75 -18.40
CA ARG A 324 8.88 -9.98 -17.57
C ARG A 324 9.23 -8.62 -18.16
N GLU A 325 9.51 -8.56 -19.46
CA GLU A 325 9.89 -7.32 -20.13
C GLU A 325 8.75 -6.31 -20.21
N PHE A 326 7.50 -6.77 -20.31
CA PHE A 326 6.33 -5.89 -20.17
C PHE A 326 6.30 -5.28 -18.77
N SER A 327 6.46 -6.10 -17.72
CA SER A 327 6.43 -5.63 -16.33
C SER A 327 7.51 -4.57 -16.05
N ARG A 328 8.71 -4.81 -16.60
CA ARG A 328 9.89 -3.94 -16.48
C ARG A 328 9.68 -2.61 -17.20
N SER A 329 9.30 -2.67 -18.48
CA SER A 329 9.03 -1.46 -19.29
C SER A 329 7.88 -0.65 -18.73
N PHE A 330 6.79 -1.29 -18.26
CA PHE A 330 5.66 -0.60 -17.66
C PHE A 330 6.06 0.18 -16.40
N ALA A 331 6.85 -0.44 -15.50
CA ALA A 331 7.34 0.22 -14.30
C ALA A 331 8.14 1.49 -14.65
N ILE A 332 9.01 1.44 -15.65
CA ILE A 332 9.82 2.59 -16.06
C ILE A 332 8.99 3.64 -16.80
N ASP A 333 8.35 3.25 -17.91
CA ASP A 333 7.75 4.20 -18.84
C ASP A 333 6.44 4.80 -18.30
N ARG A 334 5.65 4.02 -17.56
CA ARG A 334 4.32 4.46 -17.08
C ARG A 334 4.36 5.05 -15.68
N LYS A 335 5.32 4.63 -14.83
CA LYS A 335 5.42 5.09 -13.45
C LYS A 335 6.62 6.00 -13.21
N ILE A 336 7.85 5.49 -13.34
CA ILE A 336 9.06 6.26 -12.98
C ILE A 336 9.22 7.50 -13.87
N LYS A 337 9.21 7.32 -15.19
CA LYS A 337 9.33 8.42 -16.16
C LYS A 337 8.29 9.52 -15.91
N VAL A 338 7.01 9.15 -15.78
CA VAL A 338 5.94 10.12 -15.56
C VAL A 338 6.12 10.87 -14.24
N ALA A 339 6.48 10.17 -13.15
CA ALA A 339 6.71 10.83 -11.87
C ALA A 339 7.93 11.78 -11.90
N VAL A 340 8.97 11.45 -12.67
CA VAL A 340 10.13 12.34 -12.86
C VAL A 340 9.74 13.54 -13.72
N GLU A 341 9.18 13.34 -14.91
CA GLU A 341 8.96 14.40 -15.89
C GLU A 341 7.78 15.32 -15.56
N GLU A 342 6.68 14.77 -15.02
CA GLU A 342 5.45 15.54 -14.76
C GLU A 342 5.46 16.14 -13.36
N ALA A 343 5.83 15.32 -12.37
CA ALA A 343 5.76 15.72 -10.96
C ALA A 343 7.08 16.29 -10.44
N ASN A 344 8.20 16.20 -11.17
CA ASN A 344 9.53 16.51 -10.65
C ASN A 344 9.74 15.87 -9.28
N SER A 345 9.38 14.58 -9.17
CA SER A 345 9.37 13.86 -7.91
C SER A 345 10.80 13.61 -7.41
N ASP A 346 11.02 13.81 -6.12
CA ASP A 346 12.25 13.43 -5.42
C ASP A 346 12.18 12.01 -4.88
N VAL A 347 10.96 11.51 -4.63
CA VAL A 347 10.73 10.17 -4.11
C VAL A 347 9.34 9.67 -4.48
N MET A 348 9.25 8.41 -4.92
CA MET A 348 7.99 7.69 -5.00
C MET A 348 7.76 6.88 -3.72
N ILE A 349 6.68 7.18 -3.02
CA ILE A 349 6.30 6.51 -1.79
C ILE A 349 5.29 5.41 -2.10
N GLY A 350 5.60 4.18 -1.68
CA GLY A 350 4.70 3.04 -1.76
C GLY A 350 4.35 2.50 -0.38
N HIS A 351 3.41 1.57 -0.36
CA HIS A 351 3.10 0.80 0.85
C HIS A 351 2.94 -0.69 0.61
N ASP A 352 3.29 -1.18 -0.57
CA ASP A 352 3.33 -2.61 -0.83
C ASP A 352 4.71 -2.98 -1.27
N THR A 353 5.29 -3.92 -0.54
CA THR A 353 6.64 -4.40 -0.78
C THR A 353 6.82 -4.96 -2.19
N GLY A 354 5.79 -5.56 -2.82
CA GLY A 354 5.83 -5.98 -4.22
C GLY A 354 5.92 -4.80 -5.19
N CYS A 355 5.12 -3.77 -4.96
CA CYS A 355 5.15 -2.54 -5.74
C CYS A 355 6.49 -1.80 -5.60
N ILE A 356 6.99 -1.62 -4.37
CA ILE A 356 8.29 -0.98 -4.10
C ILE A 356 9.40 -1.77 -4.77
N THR A 357 9.48 -3.09 -4.57
CA THR A 357 10.50 -3.93 -5.21
C THR A 357 10.45 -3.79 -6.73
N THR A 358 9.25 -3.75 -7.33
CA THR A 358 9.11 -3.63 -8.79
C THR A 358 9.60 -2.27 -9.30
N LEU A 359 9.22 -1.19 -8.63
CA LEU A 359 9.55 0.17 -9.04
C LEU A 359 11.01 0.52 -8.73
N ASP A 360 11.57 -0.01 -7.65
CA ASP A 360 12.98 0.15 -7.26
C ASP A 360 13.88 -0.72 -8.14
N LYS A 361 13.68 -2.05 -8.13
CA LYS A 361 14.58 -3.01 -8.76
C LYS A 361 14.52 -3.03 -10.26
N ASN A 362 13.51 -2.49 -10.94
CA ASN A 362 13.54 -2.45 -12.40
C ASN A 362 14.26 -1.22 -12.96
N GLN A 363 14.67 -0.25 -12.14
CA GLN A 363 15.38 0.95 -12.62
C GLN A 363 16.77 0.64 -13.20
N TRP A 364 17.44 -0.44 -12.77
CA TRP A 364 18.70 -0.85 -13.41
C TRP A 364 18.51 -1.25 -14.89
N ILE A 365 17.32 -1.75 -15.23
CA ILE A 365 16.98 -2.11 -16.62
C ILE A 365 16.73 -0.87 -17.45
N GLY A 366 16.11 0.15 -16.85
CA GLY A 366 16.02 1.47 -17.46
C GLY A 366 17.39 1.98 -17.87
N ARG A 367 18.36 1.95 -16.95
CA ARG A 367 19.76 2.32 -17.25
C ARG A 367 20.37 1.47 -18.37
N ALA A 368 20.18 0.16 -18.34
CA ALA A 368 20.72 -0.75 -19.36
C ALA A 368 20.07 -0.58 -20.74
N ALA A 369 18.87 0.00 -20.81
CA ALA A 369 18.14 0.28 -22.04
C ALA A 369 18.20 1.76 -22.46
N ASP A 370 19.21 2.50 -21.98
CA ASP A 370 19.42 3.93 -22.26
C ASP A 370 18.22 4.83 -21.92
N LYS A 371 17.45 4.46 -20.88
CA LYS A 371 16.37 5.27 -20.30
C LYS A 371 16.85 5.90 -19.00
N PRO A 372 17.24 7.19 -18.98
CA PRO A 372 17.93 7.82 -17.85
C PRO A 372 16.98 8.24 -16.71
N PHE A 373 15.82 7.60 -16.57
CA PHE A 373 14.84 7.94 -15.54
C PHE A 373 15.17 7.20 -14.25
N GLU A 374 15.50 7.96 -13.22
CA GLU A 374 15.80 7.45 -11.90
C GLU A 374 15.03 8.23 -10.85
N LEU A 375 14.45 7.51 -9.89
CA LEU A 375 13.65 8.08 -8.82
C LEU A 375 13.81 7.20 -7.59
N PRO A 376 14.25 7.73 -6.44
CA PRO A 376 14.17 7.03 -5.17
C PRO A 376 12.77 6.44 -4.95
N VAL A 377 12.69 5.16 -4.60
CA VAL A 377 11.42 4.51 -4.26
C VAL A 377 11.55 3.93 -2.86
N MET A 378 10.63 4.26 -1.96
CA MET A 378 10.66 3.72 -0.61
C MET A 378 9.27 3.57 0.01
N ALA A 379 9.20 2.85 1.11
CA ALA A 379 7.96 2.74 1.87
C ALA A 379 7.62 4.01 2.63
N ASP A 380 6.33 4.24 2.84
CA ASP A 380 5.83 5.29 3.74
C ASP A 380 6.41 5.18 5.17
N CYS A 381 6.50 3.98 5.74
CA CYS A 381 7.12 3.78 7.05
C CYS A 381 8.64 4.01 7.04
N GLN A 382 9.35 3.70 5.95
CA GLN A 382 10.78 3.99 5.80
C GLN A 382 11.03 5.50 5.75
N PHE A 383 10.23 6.23 4.96
CA PHE A 383 10.29 7.68 4.90
C PHE A 383 9.97 8.31 6.25
N ALA A 384 8.90 7.85 6.91
CA ALA A 384 8.49 8.32 8.23
C ALA A 384 9.58 8.09 9.30
N ALA A 385 10.18 6.90 9.33
CA ALA A 385 11.29 6.60 10.24
C ALA A 385 12.50 7.51 9.95
N LEU A 386 12.85 7.70 8.68
CA LEU A 386 13.95 8.56 8.26
C LEU A 386 13.77 9.99 8.78
N VAL A 387 12.61 10.62 8.57
CA VAL A 387 12.36 12.00 9.04
C VAL A 387 12.26 12.11 10.58
N CYS A 388 11.96 11.00 11.25
CA CYS A 388 12.00 10.90 12.72
C CYS A 388 13.41 10.62 13.26
N GLY A 389 14.44 10.60 12.40
CA GLY A 389 15.84 10.48 12.81
C GLY A 389 16.37 9.05 12.89
N ALA A 390 15.65 8.07 12.33
CA ALA A 390 16.15 6.71 12.22
C ALA A 390 17.43 6.66 11.37
N ASP A 391 18.37 5.80 11.74
CA ASP A 391 19.61 5.66 11.00
C ASP A 391 19.34 5.09 9.58
N PRO A 392 19.84 5.75 8.51
CA PRO A 392 19.52 5.38 7.15
C PRO A 392 20.03 3.98 6.76
N TYR A 393 21.13 3.51 7.35
CA TYR A 393 21.73 2.22 6.99
C TYR A 393 21.41 1.10 7.98
N ARG A 394 21.23 1.41 9.27
CA ARG A 394 20.89 0.40 10.28
C ARG A 394 19.39 0.10 10.35
N ILE A 395 18.55 1.14 10.32
CA ILE A 395 17.10 1.02 10.53
C ILE A 395 16.34 1.09 9.21
N VAL A 396 16.54 2.18 8.46
CA VAL A 396 15.84 2.37 7.16
C VAL A 396 16.40 1.43 6.10
N GLN A 397 17.67 1.02 6.27
CA GLN A 397 18.43 0.10 5.44
C GLN A 397 18.39 0.46 3.94
N THR A 398 18.69 1.73 3.64
CA THR A 398 18.66 2.29 2.29
C THR A 398 19.53 1.53 1.28
N HIS A 399 20.59 0.87 1.74
CA HIS A 399 21.49 0.04 0.93
C HIS A 399 20.82 -1.19 0.28
N TRP A 400 19.61 -1.58 0.71
CA TRP A 400 18.83 -2.61 0.03
C TRP A 400 18.02 -2.07 -1.15
N HIS A 401 17.98 -0.76 -1.39
CA HIS A 401 17.34 -0.18 -2.58
C HIS A 401 18.32 -0.09 -3.74
N ALA A 402 17.80 -0.20 -4.97
CA ALA A 402 18.58 -0.05 -6.21
C ALA A 402 18.40 1.34 -6.85
N SER A 403 17.35 2.06 -6.47
CA SER A 403 17.11 3.46 -6.83
C SER A 403 18.08 4.41 -6.10
N PRO A 404 18.33 5.63 -6.61
CA PRO A 404 19.39 6.51 -6.09
C PRO A 404 18.96 7.25 -4.80
N VAL A 405 18.68 6.50 -3.73
CA VAL A 405 18.15 7.02 -2.46
C VAL A 405 19.07 8.06 -1.81
N GLU A 406 20.38 8.02 -2.08
CA GLU A 406 21.34 9.02 -1.63
C GLU A 406 20.95 10.45 -2.04
N ARG A 407 20.35 10.64 -3.24
CA ARG A 407 19.86 11.97 -3.70
C ARG A 407 18.77 12.52 -2.77
N LEU A 408 17.91 11.65 -2.26
CA LEU A 408 16.89 12.02 -1.29
C LEU A 408 17.52 12.36 0.07
N LEU A 409 18.49 11.57 0.52
CA LEU A 409 19.20 11.82 1.78
C LEU A 409 19.91 13.19 1.77
N GLU A 410 20.62 13.51 0.70
CA GLU A 410 21.28 14.81 0.51
C GLU A 410 20.27 15.97 0.54
N LYS A 411 19.14 15.81 -0.16
CA LYS A 411 18.09 16.83 -0.19
C LYS A 411 17.45 17.07 1.18
N MET A 412 17.42 16.05 2.03
CA MET A 412 16.95 16.12 3.42
C MET A 412 18.04 16.59 4.40
N GLY A 413 19.24 16.94 3.92
CA GLY A 413 20.36 17.39 4.75
C GLY A 413 21.01 16.27 5.57
N ILE A 414 20.85 15.01 5.17
CA ILE A 414 21.45 13.84 5.84
C ILE A 414 22.81 13.55 5.19
N ASP A 415 23.89 13.63 6.00
CA ASP A 415 25.23 13.21 5.59
C ASP A 415 25.29 11.68 5.48
N TRP A 416 24.87 11.17 4.32
CA TRP A 416 24.80 9.74 4.06
C TRP A 416 26.19 9.12 3.95
N GLN A 417 27.21 9.85 3.52
CA GLN A 417 28.58 9.36 3.45
C GLN A 417 29.11 9.03 4.84
N ALA A 418 28.95 9.94 5.81
CA ALA A 418 29.34 9.71 7.19
C ALA A 418 28.54 8.56 7.82
N LYS A 419 27.22 8.51 7.57
CA LYS A 419 26.35 7.42 8.06
C LYS A 419 26.74 6.06 7.49
N LYS A 420 27.09 6.01 6.20
CA LYS A 420 27.57 4.80 5.54
C LYS A 420 28.91 4.34 6.11
N ALA A 421 29.86 5.26 6.28
CA ALA A 421 31.16 4.94 6.87
C ALA A 421 31.02 4.39 8.31
N ALA A 422 30.13 4.98 9.12
CA ALA A 422 29.81 4.48 10.46
C ALA A 422 29.19 3.08 10.42
N PHE A 423 28.28 2.82 9.49
CA PHE A 423 27.67 1.50 9.31
C PHE A 423 28.70 0.45 8.88
N GLU A 424 29.57 0.76 7.91
CA GLU A 424 30.65 -0.13 7.48
C GLU A 424 31.65 -0.42 8.61
N GLY A 425 31.94 0.58 9.47
CA GLY A 425 32.70 0.39 10.70
C GLY A 425 32.03 -0.61 11.65
N TYR A 426 30.73 -0.42 11.90
CA TYR A 426 29.93 -1.34 12.72
C TYR A 426 29.91 -2.78 12.17
N LEU A 427 29.82 -2.96 10.85
CA LEU A 427 29.88 -4.29 10.23
C LEU A 427 31.22 -4.99 10.47
N LYS A 428 32.35 -4.24 10.47
CA LYS A 428 33.67 -4.80 10.80
C LYS A 428 33.75 -5.24 12.27
N GLU A 429 33.09 -4.53 13.19
CA GLU A 429 33.01 -4.95 14.59
C GLU A 429 32.24 -6.26 14.74
N ILE A 430 31.10 -6.41 14.05
CA ILE A 430 30.34 -7.67 14.03
C ILE A 430 31.18 -8.80 13.47
N GLN A 431 31.88 -8.57 12.35
CA GLN A 431 32.79 -9.56 11.76
C GLN A 431 33.90 -9.97 12.75
N GLY A 432 34.34 -9.02 13.59
CA GLY A 432 35.29 -9.26 14.68
C GLY A 432 34.71 -9.94 15.92
N GLY A 433 33.43 -10.35 15.91
CA GLY A 433 32.77 -11.10 16.98
C GLY A 433 31.88 -10.27 17.91
N LYS A 434 31.66 -8.98 17.63
CA LYS A 434 30.68 -8.18 18.37
C LYS A 434 29.27 -8.74 18.16
N THR A 435 28.53 -8.92 19.24
CA THR A 435 27.09 -9.24 19.15
C THR A 435 26.34 -8.09 18.47
N PRO A 436 25.54 -8.35 17.42
CA PRO A 436 24.74 -7.31 16.79
C PRO A 436 23.78 -6.66 17.79
N ASP A 437 23.66 -5.33 17.73
CA ASP A 437 22.68 -4.61 18.54
C ASP A 437 21.27 -5.02 18.11
N GLN A 438 20.36 -5.17 19.08
CA GLN A 438 18.94 -5.32 18.78
C GLN A 438 18.41 -3.98 18.25
N LEU A 439 18.08 -3.94 16.96
CA LEU A 439 17.73 -2.72 16.24
C LEU A 439 16.31 -2.22 16.53
N TYR A 440 15.45 -3.10 17.04
CA TYR A 440 14.04 -2.87 17.38
C TYR A 440 13.50 -4.00 18.27
#